data_AF-A0A7C4AP30-F1
#
_entry.id   AF-A0A7C4AP30-F1
#
_cell.length_a   1.000
_cell.length_b   1.000
_cell.length_c   1.000
_cell.angle_alpha   90.00
_cell.angle_beta   90.00
_cell.angle_gamma   90.00
#
_symmetry.space_group_name_H-M   'P 1'
#
loop_
_entity.id
_entity.type
_entity.pdbx_description
1 polymer ?
#
loop_
_entity_poly.entity_id
_entity_poly.type
_entity_poly.pdbx_seq_one_letter_code
_entity_poly.pdbx_strand_id
1 'polypeptide(L)'
;MSIRQIQTLALVLIVCGSSMIASLDRWQLKGSDEPRYAQVAREMLETGRYILPHLNGQPYPDKPPLYFWLSAACGWFSGEVTPYAARFPSALFGLAVVVLTFFFGRMLFGTAAGMLAAGILVTTEQFFSCTTNARLDTLFSFWITLALYLLYQGCVQEPPRRNICLLGWVSTALAVLSKGPTGLVLPLLTMVVYLFLTKSRHKIPRLAIGTGLVLVAGLCCLWLVPACLQAGADYTRNILLTQSFGRVVEAFAHEAPFYFYLISFPLDFLPWTLFLPAAMLYFWRTRHEQTLFLFPLVWWATVFIFFSGVS
;
A
#
# COMPACT_ATOMS: atom_id res chain seq x y z
N MET A 1 -11.27 25.23 -0.29
CA MET A 1 -9.81 25.18 -0.49
C MET A 1 -9.47 26.43 -1.28
N SER A 2 -8.52 27.25 -0.81
CA SER A 2 -8.19 28.48 -1.53
C SER A 2 -7.42 28.16 -2.82
N ILE A 3 -7.48 29.05 -3.81
CA ILE A 3 -6.73 28.91 -5.07
C ILE A 3 -5.23 28.72 -4.79
N ARG A 4 -4.69 29.46 -3.82
CA ARG A 4 -3.28 29.32 -3.39
C ARG A 4 -2.96 27.90 -2.90
N GLN A 5 -3.83 27.28 -2.10
CA GLN A 5 -3.60 25.90 -1.61
C GLN A 5 -3.58 24.88 -2.75
N ILE A 6 -4.42 25.06 -3.76
CA ILE A 6 -4.46 24.20 -4.96
C ILE A 6 -3.15 24.37 -5.74
N GLN A 7 -2.73 25.61 -5.96
CA GLN A 7 -1.48 25.93 -6.64
C GLN A 7 -0.26 25.35 -5.91
N THR A 8 -0.20 25.46 -4.58
CA THR A 8 0.90 24.89 -3.80
C THR A 8 0.93 23.37 -3.89
N LEU A 9 -0.21 22.69 -3.74
CA LEU A 9 -0.27 21.23 -3.87
C LEU A 9 0.14 20.79 -5.29
N ALA A 10 -0.38 21.47 -6.32
CA ALA A 10 0.00 21.20 -7.70
C ALA A 10 1.50 21.39 -7.93
N LEU A 11 2.09 22.47 -7.41
CA LEU A 11 3.52 22.73 -7.50
C LEU A 11 4.35 21.63 -6.83
N VAL A 12 3.97 21.20 -5.63
CA VAL A 12 4.65 20.09 -4.92
C VAL A 12 4.57 18.82 -5.75
N LEU A 13 3.40 18.47 -6.27
CA LEU A 13 3.23 17.28 -7.10
C LEU A 13 4.01 17.35 -8.41
N ILE A 14 4.10 18.53 -9.04
CA ILE A 14 4.88 18.73 -10.27
C ILE A 14 6.37 18.61 -9.98
N VAL A 15 6.87 19.26 -8.92
CA VAL A 15 8.30 19.23 -8.58
C VAL A 15 8.73 17.82 -8.15
N CYS A 16 7.99 17.20 -7.22
CA CYS A 16 8.31 15.84 -6.76
C CYS A 16 8.04 14.80 -7.85
N GLY A 17 6.96 14.94 -8.62
CA GLY A 17 6.65 14.02 -9.71
C GLY A 17 7.66 14.09 -10.83
N SER A 18 8.10 15.30 -11.21
CA SER A 18 9.15 15.45 -12.23
C SER A 18 10.49 14.89 -11.75
N SER A 19 10.87 15.08 -10.48
CA SER A 19 12.10 14.49 -9.95
C SER A 19 12.05 12.97 -9.89
N MET A 20 10.90 12.38 -9.52
CA MET A 20 10.67 10.93 -9.55
C MET A 20 10.76 10.39 -10.97
N ILE A 21 10.01 10.97 -11.91
CA ILE A 21 9.98 10.56 -13.32
C ILE A 21 11.37 10.67 -13.95
N ALA A 22 12.09 11.78 -13.71
CA ALA A 22 13.43 11.99 -14.22
C ALA A 22 14.47 11.03 -13.62
N SER A 23 14.13 10.30 -12.56
CA SER A 23 15.01 9.33 -11.89
C SER A 23 14.82 7.89 -12.38
N LEU A 24 13.70 7.58 -13.05
CA LEU A 24 13.32 6.19 -13.36
C LEU A 24 14.28 5.49 -14.31
N ASP A 25 14.94 6.23 -15.22
CA ASP A 25 15.84 5.68 -16.22
C ASP A 25 17.32 6.00 -15.97
N ARG A 26 17.65 6.61 -14.82
CA ARG A 26 19.03 7.06 -14.53
C ARG A 26 20.01 5.91 -14.30
N TRP A 27 19.52 4.74 -13.93
CA TRP A 27 20.34 3.59 -13.56
C TRP A 27 19.66 2.31 -14.02
N GLN A 28 20.45 1.26 -14.24
CA GLN A 28 19.93 -0.10 -14.48
C GLN A 28 19.12 -0.61 -13.28
N LEU A 29 18.36 -1.68 -13.48
CA LEU A 29 17.60 -2.37 -12.43
C LEU A 29 18.56 -2.92 -11.35
N LYS A 30 18.22 -2.72 -10.07
CA LYS A 30 19.09 -3.05 -8.93
C LYS A 30 18.45 -4.07 -7.99
N GLY A 31 19.30 -4.75 -7.22
CA GLY A 31 18.88 -5.73 -6.22
C GLY A 31 18.24 -6.98 -6.84
N SER A 32 17.66 -7.82 -5.99
CA SER A 32 17.02 -9.08 -6.41
C SER A 32 15.58 -8.92 -6.91
N ASP A 33 14.97 -7.77 -6.65
CA ASP A 33 13.54 -7.55 -6.80
C ASP A 33 13.22 -6.87 -8.14
N GLU A 34 13.88 -5.76 -8.47
CA GLU A 34 13.56 -5.03 -9.69
C GLU A 34 13.77 -5.86 -10.97
N PRO A 35 14.93 -6.55 -11.16
CA PRO A 35 15.13 -7.39 -12.35
C PRO A 35 14.11 -8.53 -12.43
N ARG A 36 13.72 -9.10 -11.29
CA ARG A 36 12.74 -10.18 -11.21
C ARG A 36 11.35 -9.71 -11.63
N TYR A 37 10.89 -8.59 -11.10
CA TYR A 37 9.57 -8.05 -11.43
C TYR A 37 9.50 -7.59 -12.89
N ALA A 38 10.58 -6.99 -13.39
CA ALA A 38 10.69 -6.62 -14.80
C ALA A 38 10.68 -7.85 -15.71
N GLN A 39 11.41 -8.91 -15.36
CA GLN A 39 11.44 -10.16 -16.13
C GLN A 39 10.07 -10.85 -16.18
N VAL A 40 9.34 -10.92 -15.05
CA VAL A 40 7.98 -11.47 -15.01
C VAL A 40 7.05 -10.67 -15.94
N ALA A 41 7.10 -9.33 -15.85
CA ALA A 41 6.30 -8.46 -16.71
C ALA A 41 6.68 -8.59 -18.20
N ARG A 42 7.97 -8.77 -18.50
CA ARG A 42 8.47 -9.00 -19.86
C ARG A 42 7.97 -10.31 -20.43
N GLU A 43 8.02 -11.40 -19.68
CA GLU A 43 7.49 -12.69 -20.11
C GLU A 43 5.98 -12.64 -20.38
N MET A 44 5.22 -11.82 -19.62
CA MET A 44 3.80 -11.59 -19.92
C MET A 44 3.59 -10.93 -21.29
N LEU A 45 4.43 -9.95 -21.67
CA LEU A 45 4.38 -9.30 -22.98
C LEU A 45 4.79 -10.25 -24.10
N GLU A 46 5.90 -10.97 -23.94
CA GLU A 46 6.46 -11.86 -24.97
C GLU A 46 5.57 -13.07 -25.24
N THR A 47 4.96 -13.65 -24.20
CA THR A 47 4.17 -14.89 -24.32
C THR A 47 2.67 -14.67 -24.43
N GLY A 48 2.18 -13.47 -24.10
CA GLY A 48 0.75 -13.17 -23.96
C GLY A 48 0.07 -13.87 -22.77
N ARG A 49 0.81 -14.52 -21.88
CA ARG A 49 0.27 -15.25 -20.72
C ARG A 49 0.16 -14.32 -19.51
N TYR A 50 -0.98 -13.62 -19.39
CA TYR A 50 -1.21 -12.67 -18.30
C TYR A 50 -1.79 -13.29 -17.03
N ILE A 51 -2.39 -14.48 -17.11
CA ILE A 51 -3.07 -15.09 -15.95
C ILE A 51 -2.05 -15.72 -15.00
N LEU A 52 -1.21 -16.63 -15.49
CA LEU A 52 -0.20 -17.31 -14.68
C LEU A 52 1.16 -16.60 -14.85
N PRO A 53 1.68 -15.92 -13.81
CA PRO A 53 3.00 -15.30 -13.89
C PRO A 53 4.09 -16.36 -14.07
N HIS A 54 5.07 -16.06 -14.92
CA HIS A 54 6.27 -16.89 -15.11
C HIS A 54 7.52 -16.07 -14.83
N LEU A 55 8.56 -16.75 -14.35
CA LEU A 55 9.90 -16.21 -14.17
C LEU A 55 10.89 -17.23 -14.73
N ASN A 56 11.67 -16.82 -15.73
CA ASN A 56 12.59 -17.66 -16.49
C ASN A 56 11.90 -18.92 -17.03
N GLY A 57 10.67 -18.77 -17.54
CA GLY A 57 9.89 -19.86 -18.12
C GLY A 57 9.22 -20.81 -17.12
N GLN A 58 9.38 -20.59 -15.80
CA GLN A 58 8.75 -21.40 -14.75
C GLN A 58 7.60 -20.63 -14.09
N PRO A 59 6.50 -21.29 -13.66
CA PRO A 59 5.45 -20.64 -12.88
C PRO A 59 6.01 -19.92 -11.65
N TYR A 60 5.58 -18.69 -11.42
CA TYR A 60 6.08 -17.83 -10.34
C TYR A 60 5.02 -17.65 -9.24
N PRO A 61 5.05 -18.45 -8.15
CA PRO A 61 4.00 -18.47 -7.12
C PRO A 61 4.22 -17.45 -5.99
N ASP A 62 5.18 -16.53 -6.08
CA ASP A 62 5.59 -15.71 -4.94
C ASP A 62 4.71 -14.49 -4.68
N LYS A 63 4.12 -13.92 -5.75
CA LYS A 63 3.36 -12.67 -5.71
C LYS A 63 2.17 -12.69 -6.68
N PRO A 64 1.05 -12.06 -6.33
CA PRO A 64 -0.06 -11.85 -7.26
C PRO A 64 0.32 -10.84 -8.37
N PRO A 65 -0.49 -10.72 -9.44
CA PRO A 65 0.00 -10.24 -10.73
C PRO A 65 -0.17 -8.74 -10.95
N LEU A 66 -0.87 -8.01 -10.08
CA LEU A 66 -1.35 -6.65 -10.39
C LEU A 66 -0.21 -5.69 -10.74
N TYR A 67 0.90 -5.75 -10.01
CA TYR A 67 2.07 -4.93 -10.32
C TYR A 67 2.73 -5.31 -11.65
N PHE A 68 2.77 -6.61 -11.97
CA PHE A 68 3.34 -7.10 -13.23
C PHE A 68 2.47 -6.70 -14.42
N TRP A 69 1.15 -6.74 -14.29
CA TRP A 69 0.22 -6.24 -15.32
C TRP A 69 0.43 -4.76 -15.62
N LEU A 70 0.60 -3.94 -14.58
CA LEU A 70 0.86 -2.51 -14.75
C LEU A 70 2.22 -2.26 -15.41
N SER A 71 3.26 -3.00 -14.99
CA SER A 71 4.60 -2.89 -15.59
C SER A 71 4.62 -3.34 -17.05
N ALA A 72 3.93 -4.44 -17.36
CA ALA A 72 3.76 -4.94 -18.72
C ALA A 72 2.98 -3.93 -19.57
N ALA A 73 1.88 -3.35 -19.06
CA ALA A 73 1.11 -2.33 -19.76
C ALA A 73 1.96 -1.10 -20.13
N CYS A 74 2.89 -0.69 -19.27
CA CYS A 74 3.83 0.38 -19.56
C CYS A 74 4.82 0.04 -20.69
N GLY A 75 5.21 -1.23 -20.82
CA GLY A 75 6.09 -1.73 -21.89
C GLY A 75 5.35 -2.19 -23.15
N TRP A 76 4.02 -2.13 -23.18
CA TRP A 76 3.21 -2.74 -24.24
C TRP A 76 3.49 -2.14 -25.62
N PHE A 77 3.64 -0.81 -25.71
CA PHE A 77 3.90 -0.13 -26.98
C PHE A 77 5.31 -0.39 -27.53
N SER A 78 6.31 -0.55 -26.65
CA SER A 78 7.70 -0.85 -27.05
C SER A 78 7.95 -2.34 -27.24
N GLY A 79 7.07 -3.22 -26.72
CA GLY A 79 7.30 -4.66 -26.65
C GLY A 79 8.37 -5.05 -25.61
N GLU A 80 8.85 -4.10 -24.81
CA GLU A 80 9.94 -4.28 -23.85
C GLU A 80 9.62 -3.63 -22.51
N VAL A 81 10.00 -4.29 -21.42
CA VAL A 81 9.94 -3.74 -20.07
C VAL A 81 11.29 -3.11 -19.73
N THR A 82 11.45 -1.84 -20.10
CA THR A 82 12.62 -1.02 -19.76
C THR A 82 12.65 -0.69 -18.25
N PRO A 83 13.79 -0.20 -17.70
CA PRO A 83 13.84 0.29 -16.33
C PRO A 83 12.75 1.33 -16.03
N TYR A 84 12.49 2.22 -16.99
CA TYR A 84 11.39 3.17 -16.91
C TYR A 84 10.02 2.46 -16.78
N ALA A 85 9.70 1.53 -17.69
CA ALA A 85 8.43 0.81 -17.66
C ALA A 85 8.22 -0.01 -16.37
N ALA A 86 9.28 -0.62 -15.84
CA ALA A 86 9.23 -1.39 -14.60
C ALA A 86 8.98 -0.51 -13.35
N ARG A 87 9.51 0.72 -13.33
CA ARG A 87 9.45 1.63 -12.17
C ARG A 87 8.29 2.62 -12.23
N PHE A 88 7.76 2.89 -13.42
CA PHE A 88 6.68 3.87 -13.62
C PHE A 88 5.44 3.59 -12.76
N PRO A 89 4.95 2.34 -12.59
CA PRO A 89 3.86 2.06 -11.67
C PRO A 89 4.19 2.50 -10.23
N SER A 90 5.40 2.24 -9.73
CA SER A 90 5.78 2.66 -8.38
C SER A 90 5.78 4.17 -8.19
N ALA A 91 6.25 4.93 -9.18
CA ALA A 91 6.25 6.39 -9.14
C ALA A 91 4.82 6.95 -9.20
N LEU A 92 3.99 6.43 -10.13
CA LEU A 92 2.61 6.85 -10.30
C LEU A 92 1.80 6.64 -9.01
N PHE A 93 1.84 5.43 -8.46
CA PHE A 93 1.10 5.11 -7.25
C PHE A 93 1.71 5.76 -6.00
N GLY A 94 3.02 6.01 -6.00
CA GLY A 94 3.68 6.87 -5.02
C GLY A 94 3.07 8.27 -4.96
N LEU A 95 2.99 8.97 -6.10
CA LEU A 95 2.34 10.28 -6.18
C LEU A 95 0.87 10.21 -5.77
N ALA A 96 0.16 9.15 -6.16
CA ALA A 96 -1.23 8.94 -5.77
C ALA A 96 -1.38 8.80 -4.23
N VAL A 97 -0.44 8.15 -3.53
CA VAL A 97 -0.43 8.09 -2.05
C VAL A 97 -0.20 9.48 -1.45
N VAL A 98 0.66 10.31 -2.02
CA VAL A 98 0.90 11.68 -1.55
C VAL A 98 -0.38 12.51 -1.64
N VAL A 99 -1.06 12.46 -2.79
CA VAL A 99 -2.36 13.13 -2.99
C VAL A 99 -3.41 12.64 -1.99
N LEU A 100 -3.48 11.33 -1.81
CA LEU A 100 -4.46 10.73 -0.91
C LEU A 100 -4.17 11.05 0.56
N THR A 101 -2.89 11.12 0.95
CA THR A 101 -2.45 11.57 2.27
C THR A 101 -2.85 13.02 2.53
N PHE A 102 -2.74 13.89 1.52
CA PHE A 102 -3.27 15.25 1.60
C PHE A 102 -4.78 15.26 1.89
N PHE A 103 -5.57 14.49 1.14
CA PHE A 103 -7.02 14.45 1.32
C PHE A 103 -7.42 13.84 2.67
N PHE A 104 -6.74 12.79 3.11
CA PHE A 104 -7.00 12.16 4.40
C PHE A 104 -6.63 13.10 5.56
N GLY A 105 -5.44 13.70 5.51
CA GLY A 105 -5.02 14.70 6.50
C GLY A 105 -5.93 15.93 6.51
N ARG A 106 -6.39 16.38 5.34
CA ARG A 106 -7.38 17.46 5.23
C ARG A 106 -8.73 17.09 5.85
N MET A 107 -9.20 15.87 5.64
CA MET A 107 -10.45 15.38 6.22
C MET A 107 -10.38 15.31 7.75
N LEU A 108 -9.22 14.96 8.30
CA LEU A 108 -9.05 14.79 9.74
C LEU A 108 -8.67 16.08 10.48
N PHE A 109 -7.80 16.91 9.90
CA PHE A 109 -7.14 18.01 10.62
C PHE A 109 -7.16 19.34 9.84
N GLY A 110 -7.89 19.40 8.72
CA GLY A 110 -7.96 20.58 7.86
C GLY A 110 -6.81 20.72 6.89
N THR A 111 -6.92 21.69 5.97
CA THR A 111 -6.06 21.75 4.78
C THR A 111 -4.57 21.90 5.09
N ALA A 112 -4.21 22.72 6.09
CA ALA A 112 -2.80 22.95 6.42
C ALA A 112 -2.11 21.66 6.88
N ALA A 113 -2.76 20.89 7.74
CA ALA A 113 -2.25 19.59 8.19
C ALA A 113 -2.17 18.57 7.04
N GLY A 114 -3.15 18.56 6.13
CA GLY A 114 -3.09 17.75 4.91
C GLY A 114 -1.89 18.09 4.03
N MET A 115 -1.60 19.38 3.83
CA MET A 115 -0.44 19.82 3.03
C MET A 115 0.88 19.43 3.70
N LEU A 116 0.99 19.62 5.02
CA LEU A 116 2.16 19.20 5.78
C LEU A 116 2.35 17.68 5.72
N ALA A 117 1.29 16.88 5.91
CA ALA A 117 1.38 15.43 5.85
C ALA A 117 1.85 14.92 4.48
N ALA A 118 1.34 15.49 3.39
CA ALA A 118 1.79 15.16 2.03
C ALA A 118 3.25 15.58 1.79
N GLY A 119 3.64 16.77 2.24
CA GLY A 119 5.02 17.25 2.16
C GLY A 119 5.99 16.40 2.98
N ILE A 120 5.58 15.96 4.17
CA ILE A 120 6.34 15.03 5.02
C ILE A 120 6.55 13.72 4.27
N LEU A 121 5.47 13.08 3.81
CA LEU A 121 5.54 11.78 3.15
C LEU A 121 6.44 11.79 1.91
N VAL A 122 6.29 12.78 1.03
CA VAL A 122 7.06 12.82 -0.22
C VAL A 122 8.55 13.10 -0.01
N THR A 123 8.92 13.66 1.15
CA THR A 123 10.32 13.94 1.53
C THR A 123 10.89 12.93 2.53
N THR A 124 10.10 11.94 2.96
CA THR A 124 10.58 10.79 3.72
C THR A 124 11.49 9.93 2.84
N GLU A 125 12.71 9.64 3.29
CA GLU A 125 13.73 8.89 2.55
C GLU A 125 13.19 7.55 2.04
N GLN A 126 12.65 6.71 2.93
CA GLN A 126 12.19 5.38 2.57
C GLN A 126 11.03 5.42 1.56
N PHE A 127 10.17 6.43 1.67
CA PHE A 127 9.07 6.62 0.73
C PHE A 127 9.60 7.01 -0.64
N PHE A 128 10.47 8.02 -0.70
CA PHE A 128 11.09 8.46 -1.95
C PHE A 128 11.82 7.29 -2.64
N SER A 129 12.64 6.56 -1.89
CA SER A 129 13.34 5.36 -2.37
C SER A 129 12.37 4.31 -2.94
N CYS A 130 11.27 4.00 -2.24
CA CYS A 130 10.26 3.08 -2.74
C CYS A 130 9.56 3.56 -4.02
N THR A 131 9.37 4.86 -4.20
CA THR A 131 8.71 5.42 -5.40
C THR A 131 9.61 5.48 -6.64
N THR A 132 10.93 5.49 -6.46
CA THR A 132 11.89 5.56 -7.57
C THR A 132 12.45 4.19 -7.99
N ASN A 133 12.11 3.13 -7.26
CA ASN A 133 12.48 1.74 -7.59
C ASN A 133 11.23 0.91 -7.90
N ALA A 134 11.37 -0.18 -8.65
CA ALA A 134 10.26 -1.08 -8.98
C ALA A 134 9.86 -1.89 -7.74
N ARG A 135 8.94 -1.31 -6.96
CA ARG A 135 8.48 -1.84 -5.67
C ARG A 135 6.97 -1.98 -5.69
N LEU A 136 6.50 -3.21 -5.56
CA LEU A 136 5.07 -3.51 -5.33
C LEU A 136 4.53 -2.87 -4.04
N ASP A 137 5.40 -2.49 -3.11
CA ASP A 137 5.07 -1.82 -1.85
C ASP A 137 4.38 -0.46 -2.02
N THR A 138 4.70 0.30 -3.06
CA THR A 138 4.04 1.60 -3.29
C THR A 138 2.62 1.44 -3.80
N LEU A 139 2.40 0.50 -4.73
CA LEU A 139 1.06 0.10 -5.18
C LEU A 139 0.23 -0.45 -4.01
N PHE A 140 0.83 -1.31 -3.18
CA PHE A 140 0.19 -1.83 -1.99
C PHE A 140 -0.18 -0.71 -1.00
N SER A 141 0.75 0.20 -0.74
CA SER A 141 0.53 1.35 0.16
C SER A 141 -0.59 2.26 -0.33
N PHE A 142 -0.70 2.48 -1.65
CA PHE A 142 -1.81 3.21 -2.24
C PHE A 142 -3.15 2.54 -1.93
N TRP A 143 -3.29 1.25 -2.24
CA TRP A 143 -4.56 0.54 -2.04
C TRP A 143 -4.95 0.43 -0.56
N ILE A 144 -3.98 0.24 0.34
CA ILE A 144 -4.22 0.27 1.80
C ILE A 144 -4.71 1.65 2.24
N THR A 145 -4.03 2.72 1.80
CA THR A 145 -4.40 4.10 2.14
C THR A 145 -5.80 4.43 1.63
N LEU A 146 -6.13 4.00 0.40
CA LEU A 146 -7.43 4.22 -0.22
C LEU A 146 -8.53 3.41 0.46
N ALA A 147 -8.26 2.15 0.78
CA ALA A 147 -9.17 1.32 1.55
C ALA A 147 -9.51 1.98 2.89
N LEU A 148 -8.50 2.42 3.64
CA LEU A 148 -8.70 3.07 4.94
C LEU A 148 -9.41 4.42 4.82
N TYR A 149 -9.06 5.24 3.82
CA TYR A 149 -9.75 6.50 3.54
C TYR A 149 -11.25 6.28 3.29
N LEU A 150 -11.58 5.34 2.39
CA LEU A 150 -12.96 5.05 2.00
C LEU A 150 -13.75 4.35 3.12
N LEU A 151 -13.15 3.39 3.82
CA LEU A 151 -13.79 2.74 4.96
C LEU A 151 -14.05 3.73 6.10
N TYR A 152 -13.09 4.62 6.40
CA TYR A 152 -13.29 5.69 7.37
C TYR A 152 -14.41 6.64 6.92
N GLN A 153 -14.36 7.11 5.67
CA GLN A 153 -15.37 8.02 5.12
C GLN A 153 -16.77 7.39 5.05
N GLY A 154 -16.89 6.11 4.76
CA GLY A 154 -18.19 5.43 4.65
C GLY A 154 -18.79 5.00 6.00
N CYS A 155 -17.95 4.65 6.97
CA CYS A 155 -18.36 4.08 8.25
C CYS A 155 -18.43 5.12 9.38
N VAL A 156 -17.43 6.00 9.46
CA VAL A 156 -17.19 6.88 10.62
C VAL A 156 -17.86 8.24 10.43
N GLN A 157 -17.69 8.86 9.27
CA GLN A 157 -18.33 10.13 8.91
C GLN A 157 -19.85 9.97 8.83
N GLU A 158 -20.58 11.02 9.21
CA GLU A 158 -22.03 11.06 9.12
C GLU A 158 -22.46 11.93 7.92
N PRO A 159 -23.51 11.55 7.16
CA PRO A 159 -24.25 10.28 7.26
C PRO A 159 -23.44 9.08 6.73
N PRO A 160 -23.73 7.85 7.17
CA PRO A 160 -23.00 6.66 6.72
C PRO A 160 -23.27 6.39 5.24
N ARG A 161 -22.23 6.00 4.50
CA ARG A 161 -22.29 5.79 3.05
C ARG A 161 -21.80 4.39 2.69
N ARG A 162 -22.73 3.44 2.65
CA ARG A 162 -22.44 2.02 2.35
C ARG A 162 -21.68 1.84 1.03
N ASN A 163 -22.04 2.59 -0.02
CA ASN A 163 -21.35 2.48 -1.32
C ASN A 163 -19.87 2.87 -1.23
N ILE A 164 -19.52 3.86 -0.40
CA ILE A 164 -18.12 4.25 -0.15
C ILE A 164 -17.40 3.14 0.61
N CYS A 165 -18.02 2.52 1.62
CA CYS A 165 -17.45 1.34 2.28
C CYS A 165 -17.16 0.20 1.28
N LEU A 166 -18.08 -0.07 0.35
CA LEU A 166 -17.89 -1.11 -0.67
C LEU A 166 -16.72 -0.78 -1.60
N LEU A 167 -16.54 0.48 -2.00
CA LEU A 167 -15.33 0.90 -2.73
C LEU A 167 -14.05 0.74 -1.90
N GLY A 168 -14.14 0.92 -0.57
CA GLY A 168 -13.08 0.57 0.36
C GLY A 168 -12.72 -0.91 0.30
N TRP A 169 -13.71 -1.80 0.25
CA TRP A 169 -13.49 -3.24 0.07
C TRP A 169 -12.93 -3.63 -1.29
N VAL A 170 -13.33 -2.94 -2.37
CA VAL A 170 -12.67 -3.10 -3.68
C VAL A 170 -11.19 -2.73 -3.58
N SER A 171 -10.87 -1.62 -2.91
CA SER A 171 -9.48 -1.19 -2.69
C SER A 171 -8.70 -2.23 -1.86
N THR A 172 -9.32 -2.79 -0.82
CA THR A 172 -8.77 -3.92 -0.05
C THR A 172 -8.46 -5.13 -0.94
N ALA A 173 -9.36 -5.47 -1.87
CA ALA A 173 -9.14 -6.58 -2.80
C ALA A 173 -7.95 -6.32 -3.75
N LEU A 174 -7.81 -5.09 -4.23
CA LEU A 174 -6.68 -4.68 -5.07
C LEU A 174 -5.36 -4.65 -4.29
N ALA A 175 -5.39 -4.32 -2.99
CA ALA A 175 -4.24 -4.49 -2.10
C ALA A 175 -3.83 -5.97 -1.99
N VAL A 176 -4.82 -6.88 -1.86
CA VAL A 176 -4.56 -8.32 -1.85
C VAL A 176 -3.94 -8.79 -3.16
N LEU A 177 -4.47 -8.34 -4.31
CA LEU A 177 -3.91 -8.62 -5.64
C LEU A 177 -2.57 -7.91 -5.91
N SER A 178 -2.08 -7.05 -5.01
CA SER A 178 -0.76 -6.44 -5.12
C SER A 178 0.33 -7.21 -4.38
N LYS A 179 0.07 -7.61 -3.12
CA LYS A 179 1.11 -8.19 -2.24
C LYS A 179 0.66 -9.42 -1.46
N GLY A 180 -0.63 -9.75 -1.44
CA GLY A 180 -1.19 -10.91 -0.75
C GLY A 180 -2.09 -10.57 0.45
N PRO A 181 -2.35 -11.54 1.34
CA PRO A 181 -3.42 -11.45 2.36
C PRO A 181 -3.32 -10.28 3.34
N THR A 182 -2.13 -9.72 3.55
CA THR A 182 -1.94 -8.51 4.37
C THR A 182 -2.76 -7.33 3.86
N GLY A 183 -3.10 -7.32 2.56
CA GLY A 183 -4.02 -6.37 1.95
C GLY A 183 -5.41 -6.36 2.57
N LEU A 184 -5.87 -7.50 3.08
CA LEU A 184 -7.14 -7.64 3.81
C LEU A 184 -6.97 -7.37 5.30
N VAL A 185 -5.92 -7.93 5.90
CA VAL A 185 -5.70 -7.88 7.35
C VAL A 185 -5.52 -6.45 7.82
N LEU A 186 -4.65 -5.65 7.17
CA LEU A 186 -4.28 -4.33 7.67
C LEU A 186 -5.47 -3.33 7.69
N PRO A 187 -6.28 -3.17 6.62
CA PRO A 187 -7.41 -2.24 6.66
C PRO A 187 -8.49 -2.67 7.65
N LEU A 188 -8.82 -3.97 7.66
CA LEU A 188 -9.86 -4.50 8.55
C LEU A 188 -9.45 -4.38 10.01
N LEU A 189 -8.24 -4.81 10.36
CA LEU A 189 -7.73 -4.76 11.73
C LEU A 189 -7.66 -3.31 12.22
N THR A 190 -7.12 -2.40 11.42
CA THR A 190 -7.03 -0.96 11.75
C THR A 190 -8.42 -0.37 12.03
N MET A 191 -9.40 -0.60 11.14
CA MET A 191 -10.76 -0.08 11.32
C MET A 191 -11.45 -0.66 12.55
N VAL A 192 -11.33 -1.97 12.77
CA VAL A 192 -11.95 -2.64 13.91
C VAL A 192 -11.35 -2.13 15.22
N VAL A 193 -10.02 -2.14 15.36
CA VAL A 193 -9.31 -1.63 16.55
C VAL A 193 -9.68 -0.18 16.81
N TYR A 194 -9.72 0.66 15.78
CA TYR A 194 -10.12 2.06 15.92
C TYR A 194 -11.55 2.21 16.46
N LEU A 195 -12.51 1.46 15.93
CA LEU A 195 -13.91 1.50 16.38
C LEU A 195 -14.08 0.98 17.83
N PHE A 196 -13.26 0.02 18.25
CA PHE A 196 -13.22 -0.45 19.64
C PHE A 196 -12.65 0.61 20.58
N LEU A 197 -11.51 1.21 20.24
CA LEU A 197 -10.84 2.21 21.07
C LEU A 197 -11.63 3.53 21.18
N THR A 198 -12.36 3.91 20.13
CA THR A 198 -13.28 5.06 20.15
C THR A 198 -14.65 4.74 20.77
N LYS A 199 -14.84 3.55 21.35
CA LYS A 199 -16.12 3.06 21.90
C LYS A 199 -17.28 3.13 20.88
N SER A 200 -16.97 3.19 19.59
CA SER A 200 -17.92 3.29 18.47
C SER A 200 -18.25 1.93 17.86
N ARG A 201 -18.22 0.85 18.66
CA ARG A 201 -18.50 -0.53 18.22
C ARG A 201 -19.86 -0.72 17.52
N HIS A 202 -20.83 0.13 17.83
CA HIS A 202 -22.14 0.15 17.17
C HIS A 202 -22.05 0.50 15.66
N LYS A 203 -20.93 1.08 15.20
CA LYS A 203 -20.66 1.36 13.78
C LYS A 203 -20.05 0.17 13.03
N ILE A 204 -19.61 -0.90 13.69
CA ILE A 204 -19.02 -2.09 13.04
C ILE A 204 -19.91 -2.67 11.93
N PRO A 205 -21.24 -2.81 12.10
CA PRO A 205 -22.10 -3.29 11.02
C PRO A 205 -22.07 -2.40 9.75
N ARG A 206 -21.76 -1.10 9.89
CA ARG A 206 -21.64 -0.17 8.75
C ARG A 206 -20.42 -0.45 7.88
N LEU A 207 -19.43 -1.18 8.38
CA LEU A 207 -18.32 -1.68 7.56
C LEU A 207 -18.79 -2.74 6.56
N ALA A 208 -19.97 -3.34 6.74
CA ALA A 208 -20.49 -4.39 5.88
C ALA A 208 -19.50 -5.55 5.67
N ILE A 209 -18.82 -5.99 6.75
CA ILE A 209 -17.72 -6.97 6.71
C ILE A 209 -18.07 -8.22 5.90
N GLY A 210 -19.26 -8.80 6.11
CA GLY A 210 -19.70 -9.98 5.35
C GLY A 210 -19.73 -9.74 3.84
N THR A 211 -20.39 -8.66 3.40
CA THR A 211 -20.41 -8.28 1.97
C THR A 211 -19.01 -7.94 1.45
N GLY A 212 -18.21 -7.26 2.27
CA GLY A 212 -16.84 -6.89 1.94
C GLY A 212 -15.92 -8.09 1.72
N LEU A 213 -15.98 -9.09 2.60
CA LEU A 213 -15.22 -10.34 2.47
C LEU A 213 -15.62 -11.12 1.21
N VAL A 214 -16.92 -11.19 0.91
CA VAL A 214 -17.40 -11.81 -0.35
C VAL A 214 -16.87 -11.06 -1.57
N LEU A 215 -16.83 -9.73 -1.53
CA LEU A 215 -16.31 -8.91 -2.62
C LEU A 215 -14.80 -9.11 -2.82
N VAL A 216 -14.03 -9.10 -1.72
CA VAL A 216 -12.58 -9.36 -1.76
C VAL A 216 -12.30 -10.76 -2.30
N ALA A 217 -12.98 -11.78 -1.77
CA ALA A 217 -12.82 -13.16 -2.23
C ALA A 217 -13.18 -13.29 -3.70
N GLY A 218 -14.32 -12.74 -4.14
CA GLY A 218 -14.76 -12.76 -5.53
C GLY A 218 -13.73 -12.16 -6.48
N LEU A 219 -13.26 -10.95 -6.19
CA LEU A 219 -12.26 -10.27 -7.03
C LEU A 219 -10.91 -10.99 -7.05
N CYS A 220 -10.45 -11.53 -5.92
CA CYS A 220 -9.20 -12.29 -5.88
C CYS A 220 -9.32 -13.62 -6.64
N CYS A 221 -10.47 -14.29 -6.54
CA CYS A 221 -10.74 -15.55 -7.22
C CYS A 221 -10.79 -15.40 -8.75
N LEU A 222 -11.15 -14.22 -9.28
CA LEU A 222 -11.11 -13.96 -10.73
C LEU A 222 -9.73 -14.21 -11.35
N TRP A 223 -8.66 -13.97 -10.58
CA TRP A 223 -7.30 -14.29 -11.00
C TRP A 223 -6.83 -15.64 -10.46
N LEU A 224 -7.03 -15.87 -9.16
CA LEU A 224 -6.41 -17.00 -8.46
C LEU A 224 -6.91 -18.34 -8.99
N VAL A 225 -8.21 -18.47 -9.27
CA VAL A 225 -8.79 -19.72 -9.79
C VAL A 225 -8.19 -20.10 -11.15
N PRO A 226 -8.24 -19.26 -12.20
CA PRO A 226 -7.67 -19.64 -13.48
C PRO A 226 -6.14 -19.81 -13.43
N ALA A 227 -5.41 -19.07 -12.59
CA ALA A 227 -3.98 -19.29 -12.39
C ALA A 227 -3.68 -20.67 -11.80
N CYS A 228 -4.40 -21.09 -10.76
CA CYS A 228 -4.25 -22.41 -10.16
C CYS A 228 -4.64 -23.55 -11.12
N LEU A 229 -5.68 -23.36 -11.93
CA LEU A 229 -6.09 -24.32 -12.96
C LEU A 229 -5.03 -24.52 -14.05
N GLN A 230 -4.28 -23.47 -14.41
CA GLN A 230 -3.21 -23.55 -15.40
C GLN A 230 -1.91 -24.16 -14.85
N ALA A 231 -1.60 -23.89 -13.58
CA ALA A 231 -0.30 -24.22 -12.99
C ALA A 231 -0.22 -25.58 -12.28
N GLY A 232 -1.36 -26.11 -11.83
CA GLY A 232 -1.44 -27.37 -11.11
C GLY A 232 -1.26 -27.26 -9.59
N ALA A 233 -1.12 -28.42 -8.94
CA ALA A 233 -1.21 -28.56 -7.48
C ALA A 233 -0.06 -27.86 -6.73
N ASP A 234 1.18 -27.91 -7.25
CA ASP A 234 2.35 -27.35 -6.57
C ASP A 234 2.30 -25.82 -6.48
N TYR A 235 1.91 -25.15 -7.58
CA TYR A 235 1.69 -23.70 -7.57
C TYR A 235 0.58 -23.33 -6.60
N THR A 236 -0.54 -24.06 -6.63
CA THR A 236 -1.69 -23.83 -5.76
C THR A 236 -1.29 -23.93 -4.28
N ARG A 237 -0.56 -24.99 -3.92
CA ARG A 237 -0.01 -25.18 -2.57
C ARG A 237 0.93 -24.03 -2.19
N ASN A 238 1.82 -23.60 -3.08
CA ASN A 238 2.76 -22.53 -2.76
C ASN A 238 2.08 -21.16 -2.58
N ILE A 239 1.21 -20.73 -3.50
CA ILE A 239 0.56 -19.42 -3.40
C ILE A 239 -0.43 -19.35 -2.23
N LEU A 240 -1.17 -20.43 -1.96
CA LEU A 240 -2.17 -20.47 -0.89
C LEU A 240 -1.61 -20.82 0.47
N LEU A 241 -0.69 -21.78 0.57
CA LEU A 241 -0.19 -22.25 1.86
C LEU A 241 1.14 -21.59 2.18
N THR A 242 2.17 -21.76 1.36
CA THR A 242 3.52 -21.27 1.67
C THR A 242 3.57 -19.73 1.72
N GLN A 243 2.95 -19.04 0.76
CA GLN A 243 3.04 -17.59 0.69
C GLN A 243 2.02 -16.84 1.55
N SER A 244 0.85 -17.44 1.82
CA SER A 244 -0.20 -16.81 2.63
C SER A 244 -0.14 -17.18 4.12
N PHE A 245 0.25 -18.41 4.45
CA PHE A 245 0.35 -18.92 5.82
C PHE A 245 1.79 -19.28 6.22
N GLY A 246 2.54 -19.91 5.32
CA GLY A 246 3.93 -20.32 5.53
C GLY A 246 4.83 -19.13 5.83
N ARG A 247 4.68 -18.01 5.14
CA ARG A 247 5.41 -16.78 5.48
C ARG A 247 5.06 -16.19 6.83
N VAL A 248 3.86 -16.41 7.37
CA VAL A 248 3.52 -15.95 8.74
C VAL A 248 4.14 -16.90 9.77
N VAL A 249 4.17 -18.20 9.48
CA VAL A 249 4.74 -19.23 10.36
C VAL A 249 6.29 -19.25 10.33
N GLU A 250 6.89 -19.10 9.15
CA GLU A 250 8.33 -18.95 8.91
C GLU A 250 8.83 -17.52 9.22
N ALA A 251 7.95 -16.52 9.26
CA ALA A 251 8.27 -15.21 9.82
C ALA A 251 8.53 -15.27 11.32
N PHE A 252 7.82 -16.12 12.07
CA PHE A 252 8.21 -16.43 13.46
C PHE A 252 9.57 -17.16 13.55
N ALA A 253 10.14 -17.56 12.41
CA ALA A 253 11.46 -18.16 12.28
C ALA A 253 12.48 -17.25 11.57
N HIS A 254 12.13 -16.00 11.23
CA HIS A 254 13.09 -15.03 10.69
C HIS A 254 14.09 -14.57 11.76
N GLU A 255 15.30 -14.21 11.33
CA GLU A 255 16.44 -13.87 12.20
C GLU A 255 16.36 -12.47 12.84
N ALA A 256 15.45 -11.60 12.38
CA ALA A 256 15.39 -10.23 12.85
C ALA A 256 14.65 -10.17 14.19
N PRO A 257 15.16 -9.42 15.18
CA PRO A 257 14.47 -9.29 16.45
C PRO A 257 13.17 -8.48 16.28
N PHE A 258 12.16 -8.72 17.12
CA PHE A 258 10.88 -7.99 17.09
C PHE A 258 11.01 -6.46 17.16
N TYR A 259 12.14 -5.94 17.67
CA TYR A 259 12.45 -4.51 17.73
C TYR A 259 13.18 -3.98 16.49
N PHE A 260 13.33 -4.77 15.44
CA PHE A 260 14.03 -4.40 14.19
C PHE A 260 13.50 -3.08 13.62
N TYR A 261 12.19 -2.96 13.48
CA TYR A 261 11.57 -1.74 12.97
C TYR A 261 11.68 -0.54 13.92
N LEU A 262 11.90 -0.75 15.22
CA LEU A 262 12.19 0.36 16.15
C LEU A 262 13.56 0.98 15.85
N ILE A 263 14.50 0.17 15.37
CA ILE A 263 15.85 0.60 15.02
C ILE A 263 15.88 1.21 13.61
N SER A 264 15.19 0.61 12.64
CA SER A 264 15.21 1.10 11.24
C SER A 264 14.36 2.36 11.05
N PHE A 265 13.19 2.45 11.69
CA PHE A 265 12.22 3.52 11.46
C PHE A 265 12.80 4.94 11.60
N PRO A 266 13.63 5.28 12.61
CA PRO A 266 14.27 6.59 12.70
C PRO A 266 15.12 6.97 11.49
N LEU A 267 15.76 6.01 10.82
CA LEU A 267 16.55 6.26 9.60
C LEU A 267 15.61 6.36 8.39
N ASP A 268 14.68 5.42 8.27
CA ASP A 268 13.70 5.35 7.18
C ASP A 268 12.80 6.60 7.13
N PHE A 269 12.56 7.22 8.28
CA PHE A 269 11.71 8.41 8.46
C PHE A 269 12.49 9.74 8.38
N LEU A 270 13.79 9.72 8.07
CA LEU A 270 14.55 10.95 7.84
C LEU A 270 13.96 11.77 6.69
N PRO A 271 14.01 13.11 6.76
CA PRO A 271 14.60 13.93 7.84
C PRO A 271 13.64 14.17 9.04
N TRP A 272 12.41 13.66 8.98
CA TRP A 272 11.34 14.01 9.92
C TRP A 272 11.48 13.39 11.31
N THR A 273 12.33 12.39 11.45
CA THR A 273 12.76 11.84 12.74
C THR A 273 13.23 12.92 13.72
N LEU A 274 13.88 13.98 13.21
CA LEU A 274 14.35 15.12 14.02
C LEU A 274 13.20 15.87 14.72
N PHE A 275 11.99 15.81 14.15
CA PHE A 275 10.81 16.48 14.68
C PHE A 275 9.93 15.55 15.54
N LEU A 276 10.22 14.24 15.60
CA LEU A 276 9.43 13.28 16.38
C LEU A 276 9.34 13.63 17.87
N PRO A 277 10.42 14.02 18.59
CA PRO A 277 10.32 14.40 20.00
C PRO A 277 9.36 15.58 20.22
N ALA A 278 9.43 16.60 19.37
CA ALA A 278 8.54 17.75 19.43
C ALA A 278 7.09 17.37 19.13
N ALA A 279 6.86 16.53 18.11
CA ALA A 279 5.53 16.02 17.75
C ALA A 279 4.93 15.17 18.89
N MET A 280 5.72 14.30 19.52
CA MET A 280 5.30 13.49 20.66
C MET A 280 4.95 14.35 21.89
N LEU A 281 5.74 15.38 22.19
CA LEU A 281 5.44 16.33 23.27
C LEU A 281 4.15 17.11 23.00
N TYR A 282 3.97 17.60 21.77
CA TYR A 282 2.75 18.29 21.37
C TYR A 282 1.52 17.37 21.48
N PHE A 283 1.61 16.15 20.97
CA PHE A 283 0.57 15.15 21.09
C PHE A 283 0.25 14.86 22.56
N TRP A 284 1.26 14.62 23.40
CA TRP A 284 1.03 14.28 24.81
C TRP A 284 0.30 15.40 25.58
N ARG A 285 0.58 16.66 25.25
CA ARG A 285 -0.11 17.83 25.82
C ARG A 285 -1.55 18.00 25.32
N THR A 286 -1.83 17.62 24.08
CA THR A 286 -3.14 17.87 23.41
C THR A 286 -4.00 16.60 23.27
N ARG A 287 -3.51 15.43 23.68
CA ARG A 287 -4.16 14.12 23.47
C ARG A 287 -5.56 14.00 24.07
N HIS A 288 -5.85 14.77 25.12
CA HIS A 288 -7.16 14.76 25.77
C HIS A 288 -8.22 15.53 24.99
N GLU A 289 -7.81 16.41 24.07
CA GLU A 289 -8.70 17.33 23.38
C GLU A 289 -9.09 16.87 21.97
N GLN A 290 -8.34 15.93 21.37
CA GLN A 290 -8.49 15.58 19.95
C GLN A 290 -8.51 14.06 19.70
N THR A 291 -9.72 13.49 19.66
CA THR A 291 -9.94 12.08 19.26
C THR A 291 -9.49 11.78 17.83
N LEU A 292 -9.32 12.81 17.00
CA LEU A 292 -8.91 12.72 15.60
C LEU A 292 -7.50 12.14 15.43
N PHE A 293 -6.61 12.33 16.40
CA PHE A 293 -5.27 11.72 16.39
C PHE A 293 -5.30 10.20 16.54
N LEU A 294 -6.38 9.65 17.10
CA LEU A 294 -6.44 8.23 17.40
C LEU A 294 -6.44 7.38 16.12
N PHE A 295 -7.07 7.84 15.04
CA PHE A 295 -7.12 7.05 13.81
C PHE A 295 -5.73 6.85 13.17
N PRO A 296 -4.94 7.91 12.88
CA PRO A 296 -3.58 7.74 12.37
C PRO A 296 -2.67 6.94 13.31
N LEU A 297 -2.81 7.12 14.62
CA LEU A 297 -2.02 6.36 15.61
C LEU A 297 -2.37 4.88 15.63
N VAL A 298 -3.67 4.55 15.58
CA VAL A 298 -4.12 3.16 15.50
C VAL A 298 -3.64 2.52 14.21
N TRP A 299 -3.72 3.23 13.09
CA TRP A 299 -3.20 2.74 11.82
C TRP A 299 -1.69 2.48 11.90
N TRP A 300 -0.90 3.48 12.32
CA TRP A 300 0.55 3.33 12.47
C TRP A 300 0.89 2.16 13.40
N ALA A 301 0.28 2.09 14.59
CA ALA A 301 0.52 1.03 15.56
C ALA A 301 0.11 -0.34 15.04
N THR A 302 -1.02 -0.44 14.33
CA THR A 302 -1.48 -1.70 13.73
C THR A 302 -0.46 -2.23 12.73
N VAL A 303 0.01 -1.39 11.82
CA VAL A 303 1.01 -1.78 10.81
C VAL A 303 2.35 -2.11 11.47
N PHE A 304 2.80 -1.26 12.39
CA PHE A 304 4.08 -1.41 13.06
C PHE A 304 4.14 -2.70 13.89
N ILE A 305 3.13 -2.94 14.74
CA ILE A 305 3.06 -4.14 15.59
C ILE A 305 2.87 -5.39 14.72
N PHE A 306 2.00 -5.32 13.69
CA PHE A 306 1.78 -6.46 12.81
C PHE A 306 3.08 -6.91 12.14
N PHE A 307 3.83 -6.00 11.53
CA PHE A 307 5.09 -6.38 10.88
C PHE A 307 6.16 -6.74 11.90
N SER A 308 6.28 -6.04 13.03
CA SER A 308 7.23 -6.36 14.11
C SER A 308 7.00 -7.73 14.75
N GLY A 309 5.75 -8.24 14.74
CA GLY A 309 5.43 -9.58 15.24
C GLY A 309 5.54 -10.68 14.19
N VAL A 310 5.67 -10.31 12.90
CA VAL A 310 5.82 -11.21 11.75
C VAL A 310 7.18 -10.96 11.07
N SER A 311 8.16 -10.45 11.82
CA SER A 311 9.57 -10.33 11.41
C SER A 311 10.45 -11.02 12.43
#